data_AF-A0A960S420-F1
#
_entry.id   AF-A0A960S420-F1
#
_cell.length_a   1.000
_cell.length_b   1.000
_cell.length_c   1.000
_cell.angle_alpha   90.00
_cell.angle_beta   90.00
_cell.angle_gamma   90.00
#
_symmetry.space_group_name_H-M   'P 1'
#
loop_
_entity.id
_entity.type
_entity.pdbx_description
1 polymer ?
#
loop_
_entity_poly.entity_id
_entity_poly.type
_entity_poly.pdbx_seq_one_letter_code
_entity_poly.pdbx_strand_id
1 'polypeptide(L)'
;MDNIRNFFNGHFRTNRGGTLVSRVIELINRVLKGWVNYFRIGNSAKCFESIRDWVYKKVRRHLMKARRWSGFGWKRWSREWIYGTLGLYSDYKIRRYS
;
A
#
# COMPACT_ATOMS: atom_id res chain seq x y z
N MET A 1 0.61 6.95 14.55
CA MET A 1 0.68 6.29 13.21
C MET A 1 -0.48 5.31 12.98
N ASP A 2 -1.22 4.90 14.01
CA ASP A 2 -2.25 3.86 13.91
C ASP A 2 -3.48 4.25 13.08
N ASN A 3 -3.78 5.54 12.96
CA ASN A 3 -4.91 6.04 12.17
C ASN A 3 -4.84 5.63 10.69
N ILE A 4 -3.65 5.69 10.07
CA ILE A 4 -3.55 5.36 8.64
C ILE A 4 -3.72 3.85 8.39
N ARG A 5 -3.18 3.02 9.29
CA ARG A 5 -3.33 1.55 9.20
C ARG A 5 -4.79 1.16 9.41
N ASN A 6 -5.47 1.78 10.36
CA ASN A 6 -6.90 1.55 10.63
C ASN A 6 -7.78 2.00 9.47
N PHE A 7 -7.51 3.18 8.90
CA PHE A 7 -8.15 3.67 7.70
C PHE A 7 -8.02 2.66 6.54
N PHE A 8 -6.80 2.20 6.24
CA PHE A 8 -6.58 1.20 5.19
C PHE A 8 -7.25 -0.14 5.50
N ASN A 9 -7.22 -0.58 6.76
CA ASN A 9 -7.87 -1.83 7.17
C ASN A 9 -9.37 -1.84 6.88
N GLY A 10 -10.06 -0.71 7.05
CA GLY A 10 -11.47 -0.56 6.67
C GLY A 10 -11.68 -0.81 5.17
N HIS A 11 -10.90 -0.14 4.33
CA HIS A 11 -11.00 -0.25 2.86
C HIS A 11 -10.68 -1.66 2.35
N PHE A 12 -9.72 -2.37 2.95
CA PHE A 12 -9.42 -3.75 2.60
C PHE A 12 -10.46 -4.77 3.09
N ARG A 13 -11.20 -4.48 4.18
CA ARG A 13 -12.22 -5.39 4.75
C ARG A 13 -13.52 -5.37 3.97
N THR A 14 -13.91 -4.22 3.42
CA THR A 14 -15.14 -4.04 2.65
C THR A 14 -15.04 -4.66 1.25
N ASN A 15 -13.84 -4.77 0.68
CA ASN A 15 -13.60 -5.33 -0.65
C ASN A 15 -13.34 -6.86 -0.64
N ARG A 16 -14.17 -7.63 0.08
CA ARG A 16 -14.03 -9.11 0.14
C ARG A 16 -14.79 -9.85 -0.97
N GLY A 17 -15.70 -9.18 -1.68
CA GLY A 17 -16.64 -9.78 -2.64
C GLY A 17 -16.36 -9.47 -4.11
N GLY A 18 -15.11 -9.57 -4.57
CA GLY A 18 -14.79 -9.49 -6.01
C GLY A 18 -14.57 -8.09 -6.58
N THR A 19 -14.55 -7.03 -5.76
CA THR A 19 -14.13 -5.71 -6.23
C THR A 19 -12.74 -5.80 -6.86
N LEU A 20 -12.61 -5.25 -8.08
CA LEU A 20 -11.36 -5.25 -8.83
C LEU A 20 -10.21 -4.73 -7.94
N VAL A 21 -9.16 -5.54 -7.82
CA VAL A 21 -7.94 -5.20 -7.08
C VAL A 21 -7.42 -3.81 -7.46
N SER A 22 -7.58 -3.42 -8.72
CA SER A 22 -7.24 -2.08 -9.23
C SER A 22 -7.90 -0.96 -8.42
N ARG A 23 -9.20 -1.05 -8.12
CA ARG A 23 -9.93 -0.02 -7.36
C ARG A 23 -9.40 0.13 -5.94
N VAL A 24 -9.04 -0.99 -5.30
CA VAL A 24 -8.43 -0.98 -3.97
C VAL A 24 -7.07 -0.29 -4.02
N ILE A 25 -6.27 -0.58 -5.04
CA ILE A 25 -4.95 0.03 -5.25
C ILE A 25 -5.07 1.53 -5.53
N GLU A 26 -6.02 1.95 -6.36
CA GLU A 26 -6.28 3.37 -6.64
C GLU A 26 -6.63 4.15 -5.37
N LEU A 27 -7.52 3.62 -4.53
CA LEU A 27 -7.88 4.26 -3.25
C LEU A 27 -6.68 4.37 -2.32
N ILE A 28 -5.88 3.29 -2.23
CA ILE A 28 -4.66 3.28 -1.43
C ILE A 28 -3.66 4.32 -1.94
N ASN A 29 -3.44 4.36 -3.24
CA ASN A 29 -2.51 5.30 -3.88
C ASN A 29 -2.91 6.75 -3.63
N ARG A 30 -4.20 7.08 -3.70
CA ARG A 30 -4.70 8.44 -3.42
C ARG A 30 -4.38 8.87 -1.99
N VAL A 31 -4.65 7.99 -1.02
CA VAL A 31 -4.41 8.26 0.40
C VAL A 31 -2.92 8.34 0.71
N LEU A 32 -2.12 7.43 0.16
CA LEU A 32 -0.66 7.44 0.32
C LEU A 32 -0.03 8.69 -0.26
N LYS A 33 -0.49 9.14 -1.44
CA LYS A 33 0.03 10.37 -2.07
C LYS A 33 -0.22 11.60 -1.19
N GLY A 34 -1.45 11.78 -0.70
CA GLY A 34 -1.78 12.90 0.17
C GLY A 34 -1.02 12.85 1.50
N TRP A 35 -0.98 11.67 2.12
CA TRP A 35 -0.29 11.47 3.39
C TRP A 35 1.23 11.68 3.26
N VAL A 36 1.87 11.08 2.26
CA VAL A 36 3.31 11.29 2.04
C VAL A 36 3.58 12.77 1.78
N ASN A 37 2.82 13.45 0.93
CA ASN A 37 3.03 14.87 0.67
C ASN A 37 2.94 15.73 1.94
N TYR A 38 1.98 15.44 2.82
CA TYR A 38 1.82 16.16 4.09
C TYR A 38 3.00 15.92 5.04
N PHE A 39 3.42 14.66 5.21
CA PHE A 39 4.47 14.30 6.16
C PHE A 39 5.89 14.45 5.59
N ARG A 40 6.04 14.71 4.28
CA ARG A 40 7.33 14.83 3.57
C ARG A 40 8.16 16.03 4.04
N ILE A 41 7.54 17.04 4.63
CA ILE A 41 8.19 18.24 5.17
C ILE A 41 8.88 17.95 6.54
N GLY A 42 8.56 16.83 7.21
CA GLY A 42 9.17 16.44 8.48
C GLY A 42 10.15 15.25 8.39
N ASN A 43 10.89 14.99 9.48
CA ASN A 43 11.88 13.90 9.59
C ASN A 43 11.25 12.50 9.83
N SER A 44 10.41 12.02 8.90
CA SER A 44 9.66 10.75 9.06
C SER A 44 10.14 9.59 8.17
N ALA A 45 11.42 9.52 7.80
CA ALA A 45 11.95 8.54 6.83
C ALA A 45 11.65 7.08 7.23
N LYS A 46 11.95 6.72 8.48
CA LYS A 46 11.71 5.38 9.04
C LYS A 46 10.23 5.01 9.07
N CYS A 47 9.37 6.01 9.29
CA CYS A 47 7.92 5.82 9.22
C CYS A 47 7.48 5.46 7.80
N PHE A 48 7.98 6.17 6.80
CA PHE A 48 7.64 5.93 5.40
C PHE A 48 8.03 4.54 4.92
N GLU A 49 9.23 4.08 5.28
CA GLU A 49 9.66 2.71 5.00
C GLU A 49 8.75 1.68 5.68
N SER A 50 8.42 1.89 6.95
CA SER A 50 7.54 0.98 7.71
C SER A 50 6.12 0.91 7.12
N ILE A 51 5.59 2.04 6.63
CA ILE A 51 4.28 2.09 5.97
C ILE A 51 4.33 1.44 4.60
N ARG A 52 5.36 1.72 3.79
CA ARG A 52 5.59 1.09 2.48
C ARG A 52 5.57 -0.44 2.60
N ASP A 53 6.32 -0.99 3.55
CA ASP A 53 6.42 -2.44 3.73
C ASP A 53 5.10 -3.05 4.23
N TRP A 54 4.39 -2.35 5.11
CA TRP A 54 3.08 -2.78 5.59
C TRP A 54 2.03 -2.79 4.47
N VAL A 55 1.97 -1.73 3.65
CA VAL A 55 1.07 -1.63 2.50
C VAL A 55 1.37 -2.74 1.50
N TYR A 56 2.65 -2.94 1.17
CA TYR A 56 3.09 -4.00 0.27
C TYR A 56 2.58 -5.38 0.73
N LYS A 57 2.80 -5.72 2.01
CA LYS A 57 2.29 -6.97 2.61
C LYS A 57 0.77 -7.06 2.55
N LYS A 58 0.06 -5.96 2.81
CA LYS A 58 -1.41 -5.93 2.76
C LYS A 58 -1.98 -6.17 1.37
N VAL A 59 -1.41 -5.52 0.34
CA VAL A 59 -1.78 -5.74 -1.06
C VAL A 59 -1.60 -7.20 -1.45
N ARG A 60 -0.44 -7.79 -1.13
CA ARG A 60 -0.17 -9.21 -1.38
C ARG A 60 -1.20 -10.13 -0.72
N ARG A 61 -1.52 -9.87 0.56
CA ARG A 61 -2.53 -10.63 1.28
C ARG A 61 -3.93 -10.48 0.66
N HIS A 62 -4.26 -9.28 0.17
CA HIS A 62 -5.53 -9.02 -0.49
C HIS A 62 -5.63 -9.78 -1.82
N LEU A 63 -4.58 -9.76 -2.64
CA LEU A 63 -4.48 -10.55 -3.88
C LEU A 63 -4.71 -12.04 -3.65
N MET A 64 -4.05 -12.61 -2.62
CA MET A 64 -4.22 -14.03 -2.26
C MET A 64 -5.66 -14.31 -1.82
N LYS A 65 -6.23 -13.47 -0.96
CA LYS A 65 -7.61 -13.63 -0.47
C LYS A 65 -8.65 -13.52 -1.57
N ALA A 66 -8.49 -12.59 -2.51
CA ALA A 66 -9.39 -12.43 -3.67
C ALA A 66 -9.43 -13.71 -4.52
N ARG A 67 -8.33 -14.47 -4.56
CA ARG A 67 -8.23 -15.77 -5.24
C ARG A 67 -8.50 -16.98 -4.34
N ARG A 68 -8.97 -16.76 -3.10
CA ARG A 68 -9.18 -17.79 -2.06
C ARG A 68 -7.92 -18.60 -1.74
N TRP A 69 -6.74 -18.01 -1.92
CA TRP A 69 -5.46 -18.64 -1.61
C TRP A 69 -4.90 -18.17 -0.26
N SER A 70 -4.07 -19.01 0.35
CA SER A 70 -3.43 -18.75 1.65
C SER A 70 -2.06 -18.08 1.50
N GLY A 71 -1.65 -17.34 2.53
CA GLY A 71 -0.33 -16.70 2.59
C GLY A 71 -0.22 -15.38 1.81
N PHE A 72 1.00 -15.05 1.38
CA PHE A 72 1.35 -13.78 0.70
C PHE A 72 1.84 -13.96 -0.73
N GLY A 73 1.89 -15.21 -1.21
CA GLY A 73 2.28 -15.54 -2.58
C GLY A 73 3.68 -15.05 -2.97
N TRP A 74 4.66 -15.04 -2.06
CA TRP A 74 6.00 -14.43 -2.25
C TRP A 74 6.64 -14.70 -3.61
N LYS A 75 6.56 -15.95 -4.09
CA LYS A 75 7.12 -16.40 -5.38
C LYS A 75 6.24 -16.11 -6.61
N ARG A 76 5.00 -15.65 -6.43
CA ARG A 76 4.01 -15.47 -7.52
C ARG A 76 4.06 -14.10 -8.18
N TRP A 77 4.33 -13.07 -7.39
CA TRP A 77 4.43 -11.70 -7.87
C TRP A 77 5.71 -11.10 -7.34
N SER A 78 6.57 -10.65 -8.24
CA SER A 78 7.77 -9.90 -7.90
C SER A 78 7.40 -8.52 -7.33
N ARG A 79 8.38 -7.86 -6.73
CA ARG A 79 8.19 -6.50 -6.22
C ARG A 79 7.89 -5.56 -7.39
N GLU A 80 8.61 -5.73 -8.48
CA GLU A 80 8.53 -4.97 -9.72
C GLU A 80 7.15 -5.08 -10.35
N TRP A 81 6.55 -6.29 -10.35
CA TRP A 81 5.19 -6.48 -10.85
C TRP A 81 4.16 -5.71 -10.02
N ILE A 82 4.31 -5.68 -8.69
CA ILE A 82 3.36 -4.99 -7.80
C ILE A 82 3.48 -3.46 -7.92
N TYR A 83 4.69 -2.92 -8.03
CA TYR A 83 4.87 -1.47 -8.16
C TYR A 83 4.67 -0.98 -9.61
N GLY A 84 5.11 -1.76 -10.60
CA GLY A 84 5.02 -1.43 -12.02
C GLY A 84 3.67 -1.79 -12.63
N THR A 85 3.33 -3.08 -12.67
CA THR A 85 2.13 -3.56 -13.35
C THR A 85 0.85 -3.26 -12.57
N LEU A 86 0.85 -3.46 -11.25
CA LEU A 86 -0.31 -3.13 -10.42
C LEU A 86 -0.36 -1.63 -10.06
N GLY A 87 0.73 -0.90 -10.29
CA GLY A 87 0.80 0.55 -10.11
C GLY A 87 0.75 1.00 -8.64
N LEU A 88 1.20 0.18 -7.68
CA LEU A 88 1.24 0.58 -6.29
C LEU A 88 2.16 1.80 -6.08
N TYR A 89 1.73 2.75 -5.24
CA TYR A 89 2.51 3.95 -4.93
C TYR A 89 3.89 3.63 -4.35
N SER A 90 4.94 4.26 -4.89
CA SER A 90 6.34 4.00 -4.54
C SER A 90 7.15 5.24 -4.13
N ASP A 91 6.62 6.45 -4.32
CA ASP A 91 7.36 7.69 -4.05
C ASP A 91 7.30 8.12 -2.57
N TYR A 92 8.15 7.52 -1.75
CA TYR A 92 8.27 7.82 -0.32
C TYR A 92 9.44 8.77 0.00
N LYS A 93 10.03 9.43 -1.00
CA LYS A 93 11.22 10.27 -0.81
C LYS A 93 10.89 11.50 0.06
N ILE A 94 11.80 11.84 0.98
CA ILE A 94 11.73 13.08 1.75
C ILE A 94 12.25 14.24 0.90
N ARG A 95 11.58 15.40 0.94
CA ARG A 95 12.17 16.65 0.44
C ARG A 95 12.98 17.25 1.58
N ARG A 96 14.31 17.22 1.46
CA ARG A 96 15.16 18.07 2.28
C ARG A 96 15.22 19.43 1.60
N TYR A 97 14.92 20.51 2.32
CA TYR A 97 15.32 21.84 1.87
C TYR A 97 16.84 21.92 1.99
N SER A 98 17.51 22.26 0.89
CA SER A 98 18.91 22.69 0.86
C SER A 98 19.00 24.16 1.23
#